data_AF-A0A6L2LBY7-F1
#
_entry.id   AF-A0A6L2LBY7-F1
#
_cell.length_a   1.000
_cell.length_b   1.000
_cell.length_c   1.000
_cell.angle_alpha   90.00
_cell.angle_beta   90.00
_cell.angle_gamma   90.00
#
_symmetry.space_group_name_H-M   'P 1'
#
loop_
_entity.id
_entity.type
_entity.pdbx_description
1 polymer ?
#
loop_
_entity_poly.entity_id
_entity_poly.type
_entity_poly.pdbx_seq_one_letter_code
_entity_poly.pdbx_strand_id
1 'polypeptide(L)'
;MKNLKKPLRKLLYDQGNLHEQVVRIRVELDEIQKAIDSDPSNSLLRDEEAAYIQAFNEAKIDKERFLHQKAKIKWLDVGDSNLDYFHKSVKSRIQRNRIEAITNSGNVVVTCNEVPEVFVSHYESFLGSNRACTDLDTSKLFVKHISDFSNANMIREVTNDEIKRAMFDIGDGKAPGSDGY
;
A
#
# COMPACT_ATOMS: atom_id res chain seq x y z
N MET A 1 14.35 -0.47 8.92
CA MET A 1 13.36 -0.25 7.83
C MET A 1 13.91 0.42 6.55
N LYS A 2 14.90 1.34 6.58
CA LYS A 2 15.40 2.01 5.34
C LYS A 2 15.93 1.04 4.26
N ASN A 3 16.52 -0.08 4.66
CA ASN A 3 17.09 -1.08 3.74
C ASN A 3 16.03 -1.93 3.03
N LEU A 4 14.80 -1.98 3.52
CA LEU A 4 13.67 -2.70 2.88
C LEU A 4 12.97 -1.84 1.81
N LYS A 5 13.16 -0.51 1.83
CA LYS A 5 12.46 0.41 0.95
C LYS A 5 12.84 0.24 -0.53
N LYS A 6 14.12 -0.03 -0.83
CA LYS A 6 14.61 -0.32 -2.18
C LYS A 6 14.11 -1.69 -2.70
N PRO A 7 14.26 -2.80 -1.95
CA PRO A 7 13.69 -4.09 -2.32
C PRO A 7 12.17 -4.04 -2.53
N LEU A 8 11.41 -3.38 -1.65
CA LEU A 8 9.95 -3.30 -1.75
C LEU A 8 9.51 -2.42 -2.94
N ARG A 9 10.22 -1.34 -3.25
CA ARG A 9 9.96 -0.54 -4.47
C ARG A 9 10.32 -1.30 -5.73
N LYS A 10 11.43 -2.04 -5.71
CA LYS A 10 11.82 -2.91 -6.81
C LYS A 10 10.77 -4.00 -7.01
N LEU A 11 10.29 -4.63 -5.95
CA LEU A 11 9.24 -5.66 -6.01
C LEU A 11 7.90 -5.09 -6.49
N LEU A 12 7.52 -3.88 -6.07
CA LEU A 12 6.34 -3.18 -6.59
C LEU A 12 6.48 -2.82 -8.08
N TYR A 13 7.70 -2.51 -8.53
CA TYR A 13 7.99 -2.18 -9.92
C TYR A 13 8.05 -3.45 -10.79
N ASP A 14 8.68 -4.52 -10.28
CA ASP A 14 8.84 -5.81 -10.93
C ASP A 14 7.49 -6.56 -11.03
N GLN A 15 6.59 -6.41 -10.05
CA GLN A 15 5.19 -6.87 -10.15
C GLN A 15 4.31 -5.98 -11.05
N GLY A 16 4.82 -4.84 -11.51
CA GLY A 16 4.18 -4.00 -12.52
C GLY A 16 2.80 -3.47 -12.14
N ASN A 17 2.15 -2.85 -13.12
CA ASN A 17 0.75 -2.49 -13.01
C ASN A 17 -0.10 -3.78 -13.02
N LEU A 18 -0.51 -4.26 -11.84
CA LEU A 18 -1.36 -5.45 -11.67
C LEU A 18 -2.59 -5.43 -12.60
N HIS A 19 -3.09 -4.24 -12.97
CA HIS A 19 -4.16 -4.12 -13.94
C HIS A 19 -3.72 -4.52 -15.35
N GLU A 20 -2.57 -4.02 -15.82
CA GLU A 20 -2.00 -4.38 -17.13
C GLU A 20 -1.59 -5.84 -17.19
N GLN A 21 -1.09 -6.41 -16.09
CA GLN A 21 -0.76 -7.84 -16.03
C GLN A 21 -2.00 -8.73 -16.23
N VAL A 22 -3.12 -8.41 -15.59
CA VAL A 22 -4.38 -9.14 -15.81
C VAL A 22 -4.86 -9.00 -17.25
N VAL A 23 -4.73 -7.81 -17.86
CA VAL A 23 -5.11 -7.58 -19.27
C VAL A 23 -4.21 -8.37 -20.22
N ARG A 24 -2.89 -8.35 -20.00
CA ARG A 24 -1.91 -9.05 -20.83
C ARG A 24 -2.15 -10.57 -20.80
N ILE A 25 -2.23 -11.16 -19.61
CA ILE A 25 -2.48 -12.61 -19.45
C ILE A 25 -3.83 -12.99 -20.07
N ARG A 26 -4.84 -12.10 -20.00
CA ARG A 26 -6.12 -12.34 -20.67
C ARG A 26 -5.99 -12.42 -22.18
N VAL A 27 -5.22 -11.52 -22.78
CA VAL A 27 -4.98 -11.52 -24.24
C VAL A 27 -4.25 -12.78 -24.66
N GLU A 28 -3.18 -13.17 -23.96
CA GLU A 28 -2.42 -14.39 -24.24
C GLU A 28 -3.29 -15.66 -24.09
N LEU A 29 -4.14 -15.72 -23.06
CA LEU A 29 -5.11 -16.80 -22.89
C LEU A 29 -6.14 -16.85 -24.03
N ASP A 30 -6.68 -15.70 -24.46
CA ASP A 30 -7.63 -15.64 -25.57
C ASP A 30 -6.97 -16.07 -26.90
N GLU A 31 -5.67 -15.88 -27.09
CA GLU A 31 -4.92 -16.37 -28.26
C GLU A 31 -4.78 -17.89 -28.27
N ILE A 32 -4.43 -18.48 -27.11
CA ILE A 32 -4.31 -19.95 -26.97
C ILE A 32 -5.68 -20.62 -27.16
N GLN A 33 -6.75 -20.03 -26.63
CA GLN A 33 -8.10 -20.57 -26.80
C GLN A 33 -8.52 -20.59 -28.28
N LYS A 34 -8.20 -19.55 -29.05
CA LYS A 34 -8.42 -19.54 -30.51
C LYS A 34 -7.58 -20.60 -31.24
N ALA A 35 -6.36 -20.87 -30.77
CA ALA A 35 -5.52 -21.92 -31.33
C ALA A 35 -6.11 -23.31 -31.05
N ILE A 36 -6.66 -23.55 -29.85
CA ILE A 36 -7.36 -24.79 -29.51
C ILE A 36 -8.64 -24.97 -30.31
N ASP A 37 -9.42 -23.89 -30.52
CA ASP A 37 -10.61 -23.95 -31.37
C ASP A 37 -10.27 -24.38 -32.81
N SER A 38 -9.05 -24.05 -33.26
CA SER A 38 -8.54 -24.42 -34.58
C SER A 38 -7.92 -25.83 -34.64
N ASP A 39 -7.37 -26.33 -33.53
CA ASP A 39 -6.84 -27.70 -33.38
C ASP A 39 -7.17 -28.30 -32.00
N PRO A 40 -8.39 -28.87 -31.82
CA PRO A 40 -8.86 -29.35 -30.51
C PRO A 40 -8.11 -30.59 -29.99
N SER A 41 -7.39 -31.29 -30.86
CA SER A 41 -6.62 -32.50 -30.56
C SER A 41 -5.22 -32.22 -29.99
N ASN A 42 -4.77 -30.97 -30.04
CA ASN A 42 -3.42 -30.61 -29.64
C ASN A 42 -3.23 -30.65 -28.11
N SER A 43 -2.51 -31.66 -27.62
CA SER A 43 -2.26 -31.81 -26.18
C SER A 43 -1.36 -30.71 -25.61
N LEU A 44 -0.41 -30.19 -26.40
CA LEU A 44 0.51 -29.14 -25.95
C LEU A 44 -0.24 -27.82 -25.71
N LEU A 45 -1.16 -27.46 -26.61
CA LEU A 45 -1.99 -26.27 -26.44
C LEU A 45 -2.90 -26.39 -25.21
N ARG A 46 -3.38 -27.60 -24.88
CA ARG A 46 -4.19 -27.83 -23.66
C ARG A 46 -3.38 -27.68 -22.38
N ASP A 47 -2.14 -28.16 -22.37
CA ASP A 47 -1.24 -27.98 -21.22
C ASP A 47 -0.88 -26.50 -21.03
N GLU A 48 -0.65 -25.78 -22.14
CA GLU A 48 -0.40 -24.34 -22.14
C GLU A 48 -1.63 -23.55 -21.67
N GLU A 49 -2.84 -23.89 -22.15
CA GLU A 49 -4.10 -23.29 -21.68
C GLU A 49 -4.28 -23.47 -20.17
N ALA A 50 -4.03 -24.67 -19.65
CA ALA A 50 -4.14 -24.93 -18.22
C ALA A 50 -3.21 -24.03 -17.38
N ALA A 51 -1.95 -23.86 -17.83
CA ALA A 51 -0.99 -22.97 -17.20
C ALA A 51 -1.46 -21.50 -17.24
N TYR A 52 -1.98 -21.05 -18.38
CA TYR A 52 -2.48 -19.68 -18.55
C TYR A 52 -3.76 -19.41 -17.74
N ILE A 53 -4.66 -20.39 -17.61
CA ILE A 53 -5.84 -20.30 -16.73
C ILE A 53 -5.40 -20.12 -15.28
N GLN A 54 -4.42 -20.91 -14.83
CA GLN A 54 -3.89 -20.77 -13.47
C GLN A 54 -3.27 -19.37 -13.26
N ALA A 55 -2.39 -18.95 -14.15
CA ALA A 55 -1.75 -17.64 -14.09
C ALA A 55 -2.77 -16.48 -14.12
N PHE A 56 -3.84 -16.61 -14.92
CA PHE A 56 -4.91 -15.62 -14.98
C PHE A 56 -5.68 -15.52 -13.67
N ASN A 57 -6.01 -16.66 -13.04
CA ASN A 57 -6.70 -16.69 -11.76
C ASN A 57 -5.85 -16.07 -10.64
N GLU A 58 -4.56 -16.41 -10.59
CA GLU A 58 -3.61 -15.81 -9.64
C GLU A 58 -3.52 -14.28 -9.83
N ALA A 59 -3.36 -13.82 -11.07
CA ALA A 59 -3.31 -12.39 -11.38
C ALA A 59 -4.60 -11.64 -11.00
N LYS A 60 -5.77 -12.27 -11.16
CA LYS A 60 -7.05 -11.68 -10.73
C LYS A 60 -7.11 -11.54 -9.20
N ILE A 61 -6.71 -12.57 -8.46
CA ILE A 61 -6.68 -12.57 -7.00
C ILE A 61 -5.73 -11.46 -6.50
N ASP A 62 -4.55 -11.32 -7.10
CA ASP A 62 -3.60 -10.29 -6.69
C ASP A 62 -4.11 -8.87 -6.98
N LYS A 63 -4.75 -8.67 -8.13
CA LYS A 63 -5.45 -7.41 -8.43
C LYS A 63 -6.56 -7.13 -7.42
N GLU A 64 -7.31 -8.14 -7.01
CA GLU A 64 -8.37 -8.01 -6.02
C GLU A 64 -7.82 -7.62 -4.64
N ARG A 65 -6.78 -8.31 -4.17
CA ARG A 65 -6.07 -7.99 -2.92
C ARG A 65 -5.57 -6.56 -2.91
N PHE A 66 -4.97 -6.11 -4.01
CA PHE A 66 -4.50 -4.74 -4.16
C PHE A 66 -5.64 -3.72 -4.06
N LEU A 67 -6.75 -3.96 -4.76
CA LEU A 67 -7.92 -3.07 -4.68
C LEU A 67 -8.54 -3.09 -3.29
N HIS A 68 -8.57 -4.24 -2.61
CA HIS A 68 -9.11 -4.39 -1.26
C HIS A 68 -8.29 -3.54 -0.27
N GLN A 69 -6.96 -3.65 -0.34
CA GLN A 69 -6.06 -2.82 0.45
C GLN A 69 -6.25 -1.32 0.16
N LYS A 70 -6.41 -0.95 -1.12
CA LYS A 70 -6.67 0.45 -1.53
C LYS A 70 -8.02 0.97 -1.03
N ALA A 71 -9.03 0.10 -0.96
CA ALA A 71 -10.35 0.44 -0.46
C ALA A 71 -10.38 0.65 1.06
N LYS A 72 -9.48 -0.02 1.81
CA LYS A 72 -9.52 -0.23 3.29
C LYS A 72 -10.92 -0.59 3.81
N ILE A 73 -11.62 -1.47 3.11
CA ILE A 73 -12.91 -2.02 3.55
C ILE A 73 -12.59 -3.20 4.47
N LYS A 74 -13.29 -3.33 5.61
CA LYS A 74 -13.02 -4.39 6.61
C LYS A 74 -13.98 -5.57 6.55
N TRP A 75 -15.11 -5.42 5.85
CA TRP A 75 -16.23 -6.37 5.89
C TRP A 75 -16.37 -7.21 4.61
N LEU A 76 -15.57 -6.91 3.58
CA LEU A 76 -15.57 -7.61 2.30
C LEU A 76 -14.30 -8.45 2.23
N ASP A 77 -14.43 -9.78 2.19
CA ASP A 77 -13.32 -10.68 1.97
C ASP A 77 -12.98 -10.82 0.48
N VAL A 78 -11.72 -11.17 0.20
CA VAL A 78 -11.22 -11.47 -1.15
C VAL A 78 -11.96 -12.71 -1.68
N GLY A 79 -12.68 -12.56 -2.80
CA GLY A 79 -13.56 -13.56 -3.39
C GLY A 79 -14.97 -13.02 -3.67
N ASP A 80 -15.44 -12.05 -2.88
CA ASP A 80 -16.75 -11.39 -3.03
C ASP A 80 -16.67 -10.05 -3.80
N SER A 81 -15.46 -9.61 -4.19
CA SER A 81 -15.23 -8.25 -4.69
C SER A 81 -15.63 -8.01 -6.16
N ASN A 82 -16.28 -8.98 -6.83
CA ASN A 82 -16.94 -8.74 -8.11
C ASN A 82 -18.24 -7.90 -7.97
N LEU A 83 -18.63 -7.54 -6.74
CA LEU A 83 -19.75 -6.65 -6.51
C LEU A 83 -19.43 -5.24 -7.02
N ASP A 84 -20.26 -4.71 -7.90
CA ASP A 84 -20.25 -3.31 -8.38
C ASP A 84 -20.12 -2.30 -7.22
N TYR A 85 -20.64 -2.66 -6.02
CA TYR A 85 -20.46 -1.92 -4.78
C TYR A 85 -18.99 -1.70 -4.38
N PHE A 86 -18.14 -2.71 -4.50
CA PHE A 86 -16.72 -2.63 -4.15
C PHE A 86 -16.02 -1.61 -5.05
N HIS A 87 -16.23 -1.70 -6.36
CA HIS A 87 -15.68 -0.74 -7.32
C HIS A 87 -16.21 0.68 -7.11
N LYS A 88 -17.50 0.84 -6.82
CA LYS A 88 -18.10 2.13 -6.44
C LYS A 88 -17.47 2.70 -5.16
N SER A 89 -17.22 1.85 -4.15
CA SER A 89 -16.59 2.27 -2.89
C SER A 89 -15.15 2.73 -3.08
N VAL A 90 -14.36 1.99 -3.88
CA VAL A 90 -13.00 2.41 -4.27
C VAL A 90 -13.02 3.74 -5.00
N LYS A 91 -13.88 3.89 -6.02
CA LYS A 91 -14.03 5.15 -6.78
C LYS A 91 -14.45 6.31 -5.88
N SER A 92 -15.43 6.11 -5.02
CA SER A 92 -15.90 7.11 -4.05
C SER A 92 -14.77 7.57 -3.13
N ARG A 93 -13.95 6.64 -2.61
CA ARG A 93 -12.82 6.98 -1.74
C ARG A 93 -11.73 7.73 -2.49
N ILE A 94 -11.40 7.29 -3.71
CA ILE A 94 -10.42 7.99 -4.56
C ILE A 94 -10.90 9.42 -4.83
N GLN A 95 -12.17 9.60 -5.19
CA GLN A 95 -12.73 10.93 -5.45
C GLN A 95 -12.74 11.80 -4.18
N ARG A 96 -13.18 11.27 -3.03
CA ARG A 96 -13.18 12.02 -1.76
C ARG A 96 -11.79 12.44 -1.30
N ASN A 97 -10.77 11.63 -1.57
CA ASN A 97 -9.39 11.91 -1.19
C ASN A 97 -8.61 12.69 -2.26
N ARG A 98 -9.23 12.96 -3.42
CA ARG A 98 -8.59 13.74 -4.48
C ARG A 98 -8.59 15.21 -4.07
N ILE A 99 -7.40 15.77 -3.98
CA ILE A 99 -7.23 17.21 -3.78
C ILE A 99 -7.27 17.87 -5.16
N GLU A 100 -8.42 18.46 -5.50
CA GLU A 100 -8.63 19.09 -6.82
C GLU A 100 -8.03 20.49 -6.90
N ALA A 101 -8.01 21.21 -5.78
CA ALA A 101 -7.44 22.53 -5.69
C ALA A 101 -6.81 22.77 -4.31
N ILE A 102 -5.79 23.62 -4.28
CA ILE A 102 -5.14 24.08 -3.06
C ILE A 102 -4.82 25.57 -3.19
N THR A 103 -4.93 26.30 -2.09
CA THR A 103 -4.47 27.69 -2.02
C THR A 103 -3.03 27.70 -1.53
N ASN A 104 -2.12 28.29 -2.31
CA ASN A 104 -0.72 28.41 -1.92
C ASN A 104 -0.49 29.53 -0.89
N SER A 105 0.75 29.68 -0.42
CA SER A 105 1.15 30.71 0.56
C SER A 105 0.94 32.15 0.08
N GLY A 106 0.82 32.37 -1.24
CA GLY A 106 0.52 33.66 -1.85
C GLY A 106 -0.97 33.93 -2.08
N ASN A 107 -1.87 33.12 -1.49
CA ASN A 107 -3.32 33.16 -1.71
C ASN A 107 -3.77 32.88 -3.16
N VAL A 108 -2.93 32.22 -3.96
CA VAL A 108 -3.28 31.80 -5.32
C VAL A 108 -3.87 30.39 -5.27
N VAL A 109 -5.04 30.22 -5.88
CA VAL A 109 -5.69 28.91 -6.04
C VAL A 109 -5.04 28.18 -7.21
N VAL A 110 -4.48 27.00 -6.92
CA VAL A 110 -3.82 26.12 -7.87
C VAL A 110 -4.66 24.85 -8.02
N THR A 111 -4.77 24.31 -9.24
CA THR A 111 -5.68 23.20 -9.54
C THR A 111 -4.99 22.00 -10.18
N CYS A 112 -5.58 20.83 -9.98
CA CYS A 112 -5.30 19.56 -10.67
C CYS A 112 -3.81 19.14 -10.72
N ASN A 113 -3.08 19.58 -11.75
CA ASN A 113 -1.76 19.05 -12.09
C ASN A 113 -0.63 19.72 -11.32
N GLU A 114 -0.83 20.96 -10.88
CA GLU A 114 0.17 21.77 -10.18
C GLU A 114 0.10 21.60 -8.65
N VAL A 115 -0.99 21.01 -8.14
CA VAL A 115 -1.20 20.74 -6.71
C VAL A 115 -0.03 19.98 -6.06
N PRO A 116 0.54 18.91 -6.67
CA PRO A 116 1.69 18.21 -6.09
C PRO A 116 2.92 19.11 -5.91
N GLU A 117 3.19 20.01 -6.86
CA GLU A 117 4.34 20.91 -6.81
C GLU A 117 4.20 21.92 -5.67
N VAL A 118 2.98 22.42 -5.42
CA VAL A 118 2.69 23.30 -4.28
C VAL A 118 2.97 22.60 -2.95
N PHE A 119 2.61 21.32 -2.82
CA PHE A 119 2.93 20.54 -1.62
C PHE A 119 4.42 20.38 -1.42
N VAL A 120 5.16 20.02 -2.48
CA VAL A 120 6.62 19.86 -2.42
C VAL A 120 7.26 21.17 -2.00
N SER A 121 6.95 22.27 -2.69
CA SER A 121 7.50 23.60 -2.38
C SER A 121 7.21 24.04 -0.94
N HIS A 122 5.97 23.83 -0.47
CA HIS A 122 5.59 24.18 0.89
C HIS A 122 6.40 23.41 1.94
N TYR A 123 6.50 22.08 1.80
CA TYR A 123 7.22 21.25 2.77
C TYR A 123 8.73 21.39 2.67
N GLU A 124 9.28 21.66 1.50
CA GLU A 124 10.69 22.04 1.35
C GLU A 124 10.98 23.34 2.09
N SER A 125 10.13 24.36 1.95
CA SER A 125 10.29 25.60 2.72
C SER A 125 10.09 25.38 4.22
N PHE A 126 9.10 24.58 4.63
CA PHE A 126 8.75 24.38 6.03
C PHE A 126 9.80 23.54 6.78
N LEU A 127 10.25 22.42 6.19
CA LEU A 127 11.17 21.48 6.81
C LEU A 127 12.64 21.72 6.41
N GLY A 128 12.89 22.29 5.24
CA GLY A 128 14.23 22.55 4.71
C GLY A 128 14.82 23.89 5.16
N SER A 129 14.04 24.75 5.82
CA SER A 129 14.56 26.01 6.37
C SER A 129 15.41 25.77 7.62
N ASN A 130 16.66 26.23 7.62
CA ASN A 130 17.51 26.23 8.81
C ASN A 130 17.10 27.42 9.69
N ARG A 131 16.34 27.16 10.75
CA ARG A 131 15.91 28.18 11.71
C ARG A 131 16.91 28.24 12.85
N ALA A 132 17.28 29.44 13.28
CA ALA A 132 18.04 29.62 14.52
C ALA A 132 17.18 29.09 15.68
N CYS A 133 17.53 27.92 16.21
CA CYS A 133 16.95 27.43 17.45
C CYS A 133 17.63 28.16 18.61
N THR A 134 16.83 28.67 19.54
CA THR A 134 17.32 29.01 20.87
C THR A 134 17.78 27.73 21.56
N ASP A 135 18.84 27.81 22.36
CA ASP A 135 19.25 26.69 23.20
C ASP A 135 18.07 26.20 24.04
N LEU A 136 17.86 24.88 24.00
CA LEU A 136 16.79 24.23 24.72
C LEU A 136 17.11 24.27 26.21
N ASP A 137 16.28 24.96 27.01
CA ASP A 137 16.39 24.92 28.47
C ASP A 137 16.04 23.51 28.99
N THR A 138 17.07 22.71 29.24
CA THR A 138 16.93 21.33 29.71
C THR A 138 16.55 21.23 31.18
N SER A 139 16.60 22.32 31.95
CA SER A 139 16.35 22.32 33.40
C SER A 139 14.94 21.85 33.79
N LYS A 140 13.97 21.95 32.86
CA LYS A 140 12.57 21.56 33.07
C LYS A 140 12.07 20.48 32.11
N LEU A 141 12.94 19.84 31.32
CA LEU A 141 12.49 18.87 30.32
C LEU A 141 11.97 17.57 30.94
N PHE A 142 12.51 17.18 32.11
CA PHE A 142 12.27 15.86 32.71
C PHE A 142 11.64 15.95 34.10
N VAL A 143 10.54 16.71 34.23
CA VAL A 143 9.82 16.84 35.51
C VAL A 143 9.04 15.56 35.87
N LYS A 144 8.66 14.76 34.87
CA LYS A 144 7.97 13.47 35.05
C LYS A 144 8.91 12.34 34.70
N HIS A 145 9.16 11.48 35.69
CA HIS A 145 9.87 10.23 35.49
C HIS A 145 8.88 9.08 35.43
N ILE A 146 9.18 8.08 34.59
CA ILE A 146 8.51 6.78 34.66
C ILE A 146 8.82 6.12 36.00
N SER A 147 7.92 5.28 36.50
CA SER A 147 8.16 4.56 37.74
C SER A 147 9.36 3.62 37.59
N ASP A 148 10.03 3.31 38.71
CA ASP A 148 11.14 2.35 38.71
C ASP A 148 10.72 0.99 38.14
N PHE A 149 9.47 0.59 38.38
CA PHE A 149 8.88 -0.60 37.79
C PHE A 149 8.83 -0.53 36.25
N SER A 150 8.29 0.57 35.70
CA SER A 150 8.25 0.76 34.25
C SER A 150 9.64 0.83 33.65
N ASN A 151 10.59 1.47 34.34
CA ASN A 151 11.97 1.58 33.90
C ASN A 151 12.64 0.21 33.83
N ALA A 152 12.53 -0.59 34.91
CA ALA A 152 13.00 -1.97 34.95
C ALA A 152 12.35 -2.85 33.86
N ASN A 153 11.07 -2.63 33.58
CA ASN A 153 10.35 -3.35 32.54
C ASN A 153 10.75 -2.93 31.11
N MET A 154 11.24 -1.71 30.90
CA MET A 154 11.70 -1.23 29.59
C MET A 154 13.12 -1.69 29.24
N ILE A 155 13.96 -1.99 30.23
CA ILE A 155 15.35 -2.45 30.03
C ILE A 155 15.49 -3.98 30.12
N ARG A 156 14.41 -4.70 30.40
CA ARG A 156 14.43 -6.17 30.48
C ARG A 156 14.68 -6.80 29.11
N GLU A 157 15.16 -8.03 29.11
CA GLU A 157 15.28 -8.81 27.88
C GLU A 157 13.92 -9.05 27.22
N VAL A 158 13.88 -8.88 25.90
CA VAL A 158 12.68 -9.16 25.11
C VAL A 158 12.48 -10.67 25.05
N THR A 159 11.28 -11.11 25.44
CA THR A 159 10.93 -12.53 25.45
C THR A 159 10.42 -13.02 24.09
N ASN A 160 10.60 -14.31 23.79
CA ASN A 160 10.03 -14.92 22.58
C ASN A 160 8.50 -14.77 22.52
N ASP A 161 7.82 -14.78 23.67
CA ASP A 161 6.38 -14.59 23.74
C ASP A 161 5.94 -13.16 23.40
N GLU A 162 6.75 -12.15 23.73
CA GLU A 162 6.53 -10.76 23.29
C GLU A 162 6.73 -10.62 21.79
N ILE A 163 7.78 -11.24 21.23
CA ILE A 163 8.03 -11.25 19.79
C ILE A 163 6.85 -11.89 19.07
N LYS A 164 6.40 -13.06 19.55
CA LYS A 164 5.28 -13.79 18.97
C LYS A 164 4.01 -12.94 19.04
N ARG A 165 3.66 -12.40 20.20
CA ARG A 165 2.47 -11.54 20.34
C ARG A 165 2.54 -10.32 19.44
N ALA A 166 3.64 -9.58 19.42
CA ALA A 166 3.80 -8.40 18.58
C ALA A 166 3.69 -8.71 17.08
N MET A 167 4.21 -9.87 16.65
CA MET A 167 4.14 -10.30 15.25
C MET A 167 2.71 -10.66 14.82
N PHE A 168 1.92 -11.29 15.70
CA PHE A 168 0.53 -11.68 15.41
C PHE A 168 -0.50 -10.58 15.73
N ASP A 169 -0.11 -9.53 16.44
CA ASP A 169 -0.95 -8.34 16.68
C ASP A 169 -1.01 -7.41 15.46
N ILE A 170 -0.09 -7.58 14.50
CA ILE A 170 -0.13 -6.88 13.21
C ILE A 170 -1.23 -7.52 12.36
N GLY A 171 -2.39 -6.85 12.26
CA GLY A 171 -3.47 -7.33 11.39
C GLY A 171 -3.04 -7.44 9.92
N ASP A 172 -3.50 -8.49 9.23
CA ASP A 172 -3.10 -8.93 7.88
C ASP A 172 -3.12 -7.85 6.77
N GLY A 173 -3.84 -6.74 6.99
CA GLY A 173 -3.96 -5.62 6.05
C GLY A 173 -3.29 -4.31 6.49
N LYS A 174 -2.54 -4.29 7.60
CA LYS A 174 -1.95 -3.08 8.17
C LYS A 174 -0.42 -3.10 8.10
N ALA A 175 0.16 -1.94 7.79
CA ALA A 175 1.55 -1.67 8.20
C ALA A 175 1.56 -1.31 9.70
N PRO A 176 2.61 -1.65 10.46
CA PRO A 176 2.77 -1.16 11.82
C PRO A 176 2.90 0.37 11.77
N GLY A 177 1.81 1.07 12.09
CA GLY A 177 1.81 2.52 12.29
C GLY A 177 2.58 2.87 13.57
N SER A 178 3.07 4.10 13.66
CA SER A 178 3.77 4.61 14.87
C SER A 178 2.89 4.64 16.13
N ASP A 179 1.59 4.41 15.99
CA ASP A 179 0.53 4.60 16.98
C ASP A 179 -0.39 3.37 17.15
N GLY A 180 -0.11 2.25 16.48
CA GLY A 180 -0.75 0.96 16.78
C GLY A 180 -2.27 0.85 16.58
N TYR A 181 -2.93 1.81 15.91
CA TYR A 181 -4.38 1.81 15.62
C TYR A 181 -4.72 2.00 14.14
#